data_AF-A0A2M8LRP7-F1
#
_entry.id   AF-A0A2M8LRP7-F1
#
_cell.length_a   1.000
_cell.length_b   1.000
_cell.length_c   1.000
_cell.angle_alpha   90.00
_cell.angle_beta   90.00
_cell.angle_gamma   90.00
#
_symmetry.space_group_name_H-M   'P 1'
#
loop_
_entity.id
_entity.type
_entity.pdbx_description
1 polymer ?
#
loop_
_entity_poly.entity_id
_entity_poly.type
_entity_poly.pdbx_seq_one_letter_code
_entity_poly.pdbx_strand_id
1 'polypeptide(L)'
;MLLRFRAANVRSLRDEQELSLVVPPGGDPAGAREVELADGTLWIYPIAGIFGANASGKSNVLTAMADMRDAVMNSYARWASYPSIPREAFALDPGSGGKPSFFEVDVVIDGVRWTYGFELGRERVESEWVHSYPRGRRQEWMDRDTSRPEVYRWPGNRVRDRAHLAQRTRSNALLLSTAGTDNHPQLSPLFHWFRENLLLIDPEGERGARQDFTARRLLEGQGKRIRELLRVADLGITGTEVEWGRTSEAPTVRLLHRSASGKDVAFDWERESLGTRSWFALLGPMLLALDQGAVLLVDELDDSLHSRFAAEVIRIFHDEDANPQGAQLVFTSHDATVLNSPSGERLLEPGQAWLTEKDEAGATDLYPLSAVSPGEEENLTQSYLAGVFGGVPALLEGQIARRLMTTEDSGTGEREGA
;
A
#
# COMPACT_ATOMS: atom_id res chain seq x y z
N MET A 1 -10.54 7.63 -5.19
CA MET A 1 -9.92 7.89 -3.88
C MET A 1 -10.29 6.78 -2.90
N LEU A 2 -9.35 6.30 -2.09
CA LEU A 2 -9.55 5.34 -1.01
C LEU A 2 -10.06 6.05 0.26
N LEU A 3 -11.06 5.47 0.90
CA LEU A 3 -11.57 5.92 2.20
C LEU A 3 -11.15 4.95 3.30
N ARG A 4 -11.41 3.66 3.10
CA ARG A 4 -11.13 2.61 4.08
C ARG A 4 -10.76 1.32 3.39
N PHE A 5 -9.91 0.54 4.03
CA PHE A 5 -9.59 -0.83 3.67
C PHE A 5 -9.75 -1.72 4.89
N ARG A 6 -10.34 -2.90 4.70
CA ARG A 6 -10.49 -3.92 5.74
C ARG A 6 -10.09 -5.28 5.21
N ALA A 7 -9.45 -6.07 6.07
CA ALA A 7 -9.12 -7.45 5.79
C ALA A 7 -9.15 -8.31 7.05
N ALA A 8 -9.50 -9.59 6.89
CA ALA A 8 -9.44 -10.58 7.97
C ALA A 8 -9.02 -11.94 7.44
N ASN A 9 -8.34 -12.73 8.27
CA ASN A 9 -7.76 -14.02 7.92
C ASN A 9 -6.86 -13.98 6.67
N VAL A 10 -5.89 -13.05 6.69
CA VAL A 10 -4.89 -12.83 5.63
C VAL A 10 -3.50 -12.70 6.28
N ARG A 11 -2.58 -13.61 6.00
CA ARG A 11 -1.20 -13.64 6.54
C ARG A 11 -1.15 -13.48 8.06
N SER A 12 -0.73 -12.34 8.60
CA SER A 12 -0.75 -12.08 10.05
C SER A 12 -2.04 -11.42 10.55
N LEU A 13 -2.90 -10.94 9.67
CA LEU A 13 -4.20 -10.34 10.00
C LEU A 13 -5.21 -11.47 10.28
N ARG A 14 -5.20 -12.01 11.50
CA ARG A 14 -6.12 -13.09 11.90
C ARG A 14 -7.57 -12.58 11.95
N ASP A 15 -7.76 -11.53 12.75
CA ASP A 15 -9.05 -10.87 12.97
C ASP A 15 -9.21 -9.70 11.99
N GLU A 16 -10.41 -9.11 11.93
CA GLU A 16 -10.68 -7.96 11.06
C GLU A 16 -9.84 -6.75 11.49
N GLN A 17 -9.05 -6.25 10.56
CA GLN A 17 -8.23 -5.05 10.72
C GLN A 17 -8.74 -3.97 9.77
N GLU A 18 -8.79 -2.71 10.22
CA GLU A 18 -9.23 -1.57 9.41
C GLU A 18 -8.11 -0.53 9.29
N LEU A 19 -7.84 -0.09 8.06
CA LEU A 19 -7.07 1.12 7.76
C LEU A 19 -8.03 2.19 7.21
N SER A 20 -8.20 3.30 7.93
CA SER A 20 -9.08 4.41 7.52
C SER A 20 -8.29 5.67 7.22
N LEU A 21 -8.55 6.29 6.06
CA LEU A 21 -8.00 7.60 5.70
C LEU A 21 -9.02 8.72 6.00
N VAL A 22 -10.20 8.38 6.50
CA VAL A 22 -11.25 9.35 6.85
C VAL A 22 -10.98 9.94 8.22
N VAL A 23 -11.01 11.28 8.34
CA VAL A 23 -10.98 11.96 9.63
C VAL A 23 -12.25 11.61 10.41
N PRO A 24 -12.14 11.07 11.64
CA PRO A 24 -13.30 10.71 12.42
C PRO A 24 -14.12 11.96 12.83
N PRO A 25 -15.43 11.82 13.10
CA PRO A 25 -16.23 12.94 13.60
C PRO A 25 -15.62 13.55 14.88
N GLY A 26 -15.34 14.85 14.85
CA GLY A 26 -14.68 15.55 15.97
C GLY A 26 -13.16 15.31 16.06
N GLY A 27 -12.57 14.58 15.11
CA GLY A 27 -11.13 14.44 14.96
C GLY A 27 -10.49 15.69 14.35
N ASP A 28 -9.17 15.76 14.45
CA ASP A 28 -8.37 16.87 13.94
C ASP A 28 -8.17 16.75 12.41
N PRO A 29 -8.67 17.71 11.60
CA PRO A 29 -8.47 17.70 10.16
C PRO A 29 -7.07 18.19 9.73
N ALA A 30 -6.15 18.48 10.66
CA ALA A 30 -4.77 18.85 10.32
C ALA A 30 -4.14 17.83 9.34
N GLY A 31 -3.52 18.34 8.27
CA GLY A 31 -2.94 17.50 7.22
C GLY A 31 -3.94 16.74 6.34
N ALA A 32 -5.25 16.86 6.59
CA ALA A 32 -6.31 16.29 5.76
C ALA A 32 -6.76 17.28 4.67
N ARG A 33 -7.46 16.73 3.67
CA ARG A 33 -8.06 17.48 2.56
C ARG A 33 -9.57 17.37 2.61
N GLU A 34 -10.23 18.45 2.27
CA GLU A 34 -11.68 18.49 2.14
C GLU A 34 -12.10 17.95 0.76
N VAL A 35 -12.98 16.95 0.74
CA VAL A 35 -13.44 16.29 -0.48
C VAL A 35 -14.95 16.39 -0.59
N GLU A 36 -15.41 17.02 -1.67
CA GLU A 36 -16.83 17.10 -2.00
C GLU A 36 -17.35 15.76 -2.52
N LEU A 37 -18.45 15.31 -1.93
CA LEU A 37 -19.17 14.09 -2.29
C LEU A 37 -20.59 14.44 -2.70
N ALA A 38 -21.26 13.49 -3.38
CA ALA A 38 -22.65 13.63 -3.79
C ALA A 38 -23.63 13.82 -2.61
N ASP A 39 -23.19 13.52 -1.38
CA ASP A 39 -23.98 13.54 -0.16
C ASP A 39 -23.41 14.39 0.97
N GLY A 40 -22.47 15.29 0.67
CA GLY A 40 -21.87 16.20 1.63
C GLY A 40 -20.37 16.31 1.43
N THR A 41 -19.66 16.58 2.51
CA THR A 41 -18.21 16.78 2.48
C THR A 41 -17.53 15.87 3.48
N LEU A 42 -16.33 15.42 3.14
CA LEU A 42 -15.53 14.54 4.00
C LEU A 42 -14.08 15.05 4.07
N TRP A 43 -13.50 15.01 5.27
CA TRP A 43 -12.07 15.24 5.46
C TRP A 43 -11.32 13.92 5.34
N ILE A 44 -10.30 13.89 4.50
CA ILE A 44 -9.54 12.68 4.16
C ILE A 44 -8.04 12.98 4.26
N TYR A 45 -7.32 12.16 5.02
CA TYR A 45 -5.87 12.20 5.04
C TYR A 45 -5.32 11.67 3.71
N PRO A 46 -4.43 12.42 3.01
CA PRO A 46 -3.79 11.93 1.80
C PRO A 46 -2.74 10.86 2.08
N ILE A 47 -2.34 10.67 3.34
CA ILE A 47 -1.23 9.80 3.73
C ILE A 47 -1.62 8.94 4.92
N ALA A 48 -1.20 7.67 4.89
CA ALA A 48 -1.20 6.77 6.03
C ALA A 48 0.18 6.07 6.15
N GLY A 49 0.93 6.38 7.21
CA GLY A 49 2.20 5.73 7.54
C GLY A 49 2.01 4.65 8.60
N ILE A 50 2.47 3.43 8.34
CA ILE A 50 2.33 2.28 9.23
C ILE A 50 3.69 1.99 9.88
N PHE A 51 3.71 2.03 11.21
CA PHE A 51 4.88 1.85 12.07
C PHE A 51 4.69 0.66 12.99
N GLY A 52 5.79 0.09 13.47
CA GLY A 52 5.75 -1.11 14.27
C GLY A 52 7.07 -1.87 14.27
N ALA A 53 7.23 -2.77 15.24
CA ALA A 53 8.43 -3.57 15.41
C ALA A 53 8.69 -4.46 14.20
N ASN A 54 9.89 -5.02 14.11
CA ASN A 54 10.18 -6.02 13.08
C ASN A 54 9.22 -7.21 13.23
N ALA A 55 8.71 -7.71 12.09
CA ALA A 55 7.74 -8.81 12.04
C ALA A 55 6.40 -8.57 12.76
N SER A 56 6.04 -7.31 13.05
CA SER A 56 4.73 -6.91 13.63
C SER A 56 3.56 -7.02 12.65
N GLY A 57 3.82 -7.02 11.33
CA GLY A 57 2.80 -7.19 10.30
C GLY A 57 2.58 -5.99 9.37
N LYS A 58 3.38 -4.91 9.50
CA LYS A 58 3.37 -3.74 8.60
C LYS A 58 3.21 -4.10 7.11
N SER A 59 4.16 -4.85 6.56
CA SER A 59 4.15 -5.26 5.14
C SER A 59 2.92 -6.09 4.80
N ASN A 60 2.43 -6.93 5.72
CA ASN A 60 1.23 -7.74 5.47
C ASN A 60 -0.04 -6.90 5.28
N VAL A 61 -0.12 -5.68 5.84
CA VAL A 61 -1.22 -4.75 5.57
C VAL A 61 -1.19 -4.29 4.11
N LEU A 62 -0.03 -3.82 3.62
CA LEU A 62 0.14 -3.43 2.22
C LEU A 62 -0.06 -4.61 1.26
N THR A 63 0.48 -5.78 1.59
CA THR A 63 0.31 -6.99 0.78
C THR A 63 -1.15 -7.44 0.76
N ALA A 64 -1.93 -7.28 1.83
CA ALA A 64 -3.36 -7.58 1.81
C ALA A 64 -4.14 -6.63 0.87
N MET A 65 -3.76 -5.34 0.80
CA MET A 65 -4.34 -4.41 -0.17
C MET A 65 -3.99 -4.81 -1.61
N ALA A 66 -2.74 -5.22 -1.84
CA ALA A 66 -2.27 -5.72 -3.14
C ALA A 66 -2.95 -7.03 -3.53
N ASP A 67 -3.13 -7.97 -2.61
CA ASP A 67 -3.88 -9.21 -2.84
C ASP A 67 -5.32 -8.94 -3.25
N MET A 68 -5.98 -7.98 -2.58
CA MET A 68 -7.35 -7.59 -2.93
C MET A 68 -7.42 -7.10 -4.38
N ARG A 69 -6.49 -6.22 -4.77
CA ARG A 69 -6.35 -5.74 -6.13
C ARG A 69 -6.10 -6.90 -7.09
N ASP A 70 -5.14 -7.76 -6.80
CA ASP A 70 -4.76 -8.86 -7.68
C ASP A 70 -5.89 -9.88 -7.86
N ALA A 71 -6.69 -10.14 -6.83
CA ALA A 71 -7.90 -10.94 -6.93
C ALA A 71 -8.91 -10.31 -7.90
N VAL A 72 -9.19 -9.01 -7.77
CA VAL A 72 -10.09 -8.28 -8.67
C VAL A 72 -9.56 -8.32 -10.11
N MET A 73 -8.27 -8.06 -10.31
CA MET A 73 -7.67 -7.98 -11.64
C MET A 73 -7.54 -9.34 -12.32
N ASN A 74 -7.31 -10.42 -11.57
CA ASN A 74 -6.87 -11.69 -12.15
C ASN A 74 -7.78 -12.90 -11.89
N SER A 75 -8.79 -12.81 -11.02
CA SER A 75 -9.60 -13.99 -10.68
C SER A 75 -10.39 -14.56 -11.87
N TYR A 76 -10.89 -13.72 -12.76
CA TYR A 76 -11.49 -14.20 -14.02
C TYR A 76 -10.43 -14.58 -15.05
N ALA A 77 -9.43 -13.72 -15.26
CA ALA A 77 -8.45 -13.87 -16.34
C ALA A 77 -7.45 -15.03 -16.14
N ARG A 78 -7.07 -15.35 -14.90
CA ARG A 78 -5.96 -16.26 -14.59
C ARG A 78 -6.33 -17.48 -13.75
N TRP A 79 -7.24 -17.36 -12.77
CA TRP A 79 -7.51 -18.47 -11.84
C TRP A 79 -8.23 -19.68 -12.47
N ALA A 80 -8.55 -19.61 -13.77
CA ALA A 80 -9.05 -20.75 -14.55
C ALA A 80 -8.12 -21.97 -14.48
N SER A 81 -6.81 -21.71 -14.48
CA SER A 81 -5.77 -22.73 -14.53
C SER A 81 -5.19 -23.06 -13.15
N TYR A 82 -5.65 -22.39 -12.10
CA TYR A 82 -5.08 -22.53 -10.77
C TYR A 82 -5.76 -23.71 -10.05
N PRO A 83 -5.00 -24.52 -9.29
CA PRO A 83 -5.56 -25.67 -8.57
C PRO A 83 -6.49 -25.25 -7.42
N SER A 84 -6.31 -24.05 -6.88
CA SER A 84 -7.12 -23.45 -5.82
C SER A 84 -7.07 -21.93 -5.92
N ILE A 85 -7.92 -21.23 -5.16
CA ILE A 85 -7.84 -19.77 -5.06
C ILE A 85 -6.49 -19.39 -4.40
N PRO A 86 -5.72 -18.46 -4.98
CA PRO A 86 -4.45 -18.02 -4.41
C PRO A 86 -4.72 -17.06 -3.25
N ARG A 87 -4.85 -17.63 -2.05
CA ARG A 87 -5.00 -16.87 -0.80
C ARG A 87 -4.04 -17.41 0.26
N GLU A 88 -3.58 -16.53 1.12
CA GLU A 88 -2.73 -16.86 2.27
C GLU A 88 -3.49 -16.57 3.56
N ALA A 89 -4.16 -17.59 4.11
CA ALA A 89 -4.87 -17.49 5.39
C ALA A 89 -3.88 -17.37 6.57
N PHE A 90 -4.39 -16.96 7.74
CA PHE A 90 -3.59 -16.93 8.95
C PHE A 90 -3.12 -18.34 9.34
N ALA A 91 -1.80 -18.54 9.40
CA ALA A 91 -1.22 -19.88 9.49
C ALA A 91 -1.05 -20.41 10.93
N LEU A 92 -1.00 -19.52 11.92
CA LEU A 92 -0.73 -19.88 13.32
C LEU A 92 -1.97 -20.30 14.12
N ASP A 93 -3.14 -20.36 13.46
CA ASP A 93 -4.36 -20.96 14.00
C ASP A 93 -4.79 -22.13 13.09
N PRO A 94 -4.85 -23.38 13.61
CA PRO A 94 -5.31 -24.53 12.84
C PRO A 94 -6.70 -24.36 12.20
N GLY A 95 -7.58 -23.56 12.80
CA GLY A 95 -8.93 -23.30 12.28
C GLY A 95 -8.98 -22.28 11.13
N SER A 96 -7.98 -21.41 11.02
CA SER A 96 -7.99 -20.27 10.09
C SER A 96 -7.90 -20.69 8.62
N GLY A 97 -7.21 -21.80 8.32
CA GLY A 97 -7.16 -22.36 6.97
C GLY A 97 -8.53 -22.80 6.41
N GLY A 98 -9.48 -23.14 7.28
CA GLY A 98 -10.86 -23.50 6.91
C GLY A 98 -11.81 -22.30 6.79
N LYS A 99 -11.45 -21.15 7.39
CA LYS A 99 -12.25 -19.92 7.32
C LYS A 99 -11.94 -19.16 6.02
N PRO A 100 -12.91 -18.41 5.46
CA PRO A 100 -12.65 -17.53 4.32
C PRO A 100 -11.68 -16.41 4.68
N SER A 101 -11.00 -15.86 3.67
CA SER A 101 -10.26 -14.60 3.79
C SER A 101 -11.17 -13.46 3.35
N PHE A 102 -11.32 -12.44 4.18
CA PHE A 102 -12.22 -11.31 3.98
C PHE A 102 -11.45 -10.09 3.48
N PHE A 103 -12.04 -9.37 2.52
CA PHE A 103 -11.53 -8.09 2.02
C PHE A 103 -12.70 -7.14 1.76
N GLU A 104 -12.57 -5.88 2.17
CA GLU A 104 -13.53 -4.82 1.85
C GLU A 104 -12.81 -3.47 1.66
N VAL A 105 -13.30 -2.68 0.70
CA VAL A 105 -12.82 -1.31 0.46
C VAL A 105 -14.00 -0.35 0.37
N ASP A 106 -13.83 0.83 0.98
CA ASP A 106 -14.67 2.00 0.74
C ASP A 106 -13.89 2.99 -0.13
N VAL A 107 -14.48 3.40 -1.26
CA VAL A 107 -13.84 4.30 -2.23
C VAL A 107 -14.79 5.39 -2.70
N VAL A 108 -14.22 6.48 -3.23
CA VAL A 108 -14.94 7.52 -3.96
C VAL A 108 -14.57 7.43 -5.44
N ILE A 109 -15.60 7.32 -6.28
CA ILE A 109 -15.52 7.33 -7.74
C ILE A 109 -16.55 8.34 -8.23
N ASP A 110 -16.10 9.36 -8.97
CA ASP A 110 -16.94 10.45 -9.50
C ASP A 110 -17.83 11.11 -8.43
N GLY A 111 -17.26 11.38 -7.25
CA GLY A 111 -17.98 11.98 -6.11
C GLY A 111 -18.97 11.05 -5.40
N VAL A 112 -19.14 9.81 -5.85
CA VAL A 112 -20.03 8.82 -5.22
C VAL A 112 -19.21 7.86 -4.38
N ARG A 113 -19.65 7.60 -3.15
CA ARG A 113 -19.06 6.56 -2.30
C ARG A 113 -19.52 5.17 -2.75
N TRP A 114 -18.60 4.22 -2.74
CA TRP A 114 -18.80 2.82 -3.06
C TRP A 114 -18.18 1.94 -1.99
N THR A 115 -18.86 0.86 -1.63
CA THR A 115 -18.30 -0.23 -0.83
C THR A 115 -18.23 -1.47 -1.71
N TYR A 116 -17.08 -2.11 -1.76
CA TYR A 116 -16.89 -3.39 -2.46
C TYR A 116 -16.13 -4.35 -1.56
N GLY A 117 -16.63 -5.57 -1.44
CA GLY A 117 -15.97 -6.61 -0.66
C GLY A 117 -16.33 -8.01 -1.09
N PHE A 118 -15.54 -8.97 -0.60
CA PHE A 118 -15.69 -10.38 -0.90
C PHE A 118 -15.01 -11.27 0.15
N GLU A 119 -15.42 -12.54 0.18
CA GLU A 119 -14.80 -13.58 0.98
C GLU A 119 -14.28 -14.71 0.09
N LEU A 120 -13.00 -15.03 0.23
CA LEU A 120 -12.33 -16.09 -0.51
C LEU A 120 -12.23 -17.36 0.32
N GLY A 121 -12.95 -18.40 -0.08
CA GLY A 121 -12.77 -19.76 0.41
C GLY A 121 -11.53 -20.41 -0.22
N ARG A 122 -11.33 -21.71 0.06
CA ARG A 122 -10.22 -22.48 -0.54
C ARG A 122 -10.42 -22.71 -2.05
N GLU A 123 -11.65 -22.96 -2.48
CA GLU A 123 -11.96 -23.40 -3.84
C GLU A 123 -12.90 -22.44 -4.59
N ARG A 124 -13.65 -21.60 -3.88
CA ARG A 124 -14.62 -20.68 -4.46
C ARG A 124 -14.68 -19.35 -3.73
N VAL A 125 -15.23 -18.35 -4.39
CA VAL A 125 -15.68 -17.11 -3.76
C VAL A 125 -16.95 -17.43 -2.98
N GLU A 126 -16.89 -17.26 -1.66
CA GLU A 126 -17.99 -17.60 -0.75
C GLU A 126 -19.08 -16.52 -0.77
N SER A 127 -18.66 -15.25 -0.77
CA SER A 127 -19.52 -14.08 -0.86
C SER A 127 -18.83 -12.91 -1.60
N GLU A 128 -19.62 -12.02 -2.22
CA GLU A 128 -19.15 -10.80 -2.91
C GLU A 128 -20.28 -9.77 -3.00
N TRP A 129 -20.00 -8.49 -2.74
CA TRP A 129 -21.03 -7.44 -2.73
C TRP A 129 -20.54 -6.10 -3.27
N VAL A 130 -21.47 -5.33 -3.84
CA VAL A 130 -21.26 -3.95 -4.28
C VAL A 130 -22.39 -3.06 -3.73
N HIS A 131 -22.01 -2.02 -3.01
CA HIS A 131 -22.89 -0.96 -2.54
C HIS A 131 -22.45 0.41 -3.05
N SER A 132 -23.40 1.32 -3.25
CA SER A 132 -23.13 2.74 -3.59
C SER A 132 -23.96 3.69 -2.72
N TYR A 133 -23.49 4.92 -2.54
CA TYR A 133 -24.18 5.95 -1.73
C TYR A 133 -24.34 7.29 -2.47
N PRO A 134 -25.02 7.36 -3.63
CA PRO A 134 -25.10 8.57 -4.45
C PRO A 134 -25.92 9.71 -3.82
N ARG A 135 -26.63 9.45 -2.73
CA ARG A 135 -27.40 10.44 -1.93
C ARG A 135 -27.27 10.15 -0.44
N GLY A 136 -26.14 9.57 -0.03
CA GLY A 136 -25.83 9.15 1.34
C GLY A 136 -26.59 7.95 1.88
N ARG A 137 -27.59 7.44 1.15
CA ARG A 137 -28.28 6.20 1.48
C ARG A 137 -27.68 5.03 0.72
N ARG A 138 -27.44 3.92 1.43
CA ARG A 138 -26.94 2.66 0.86
C ARG A 138 -27.88 2.17 -0.25
N GLN A 139 -27.32 1.92 -1.42
CA GLN A 139 -27.97 1.21 -2.51
C GLN A 139 -27.17 -0.06 -2.80
N GLU A 140 -27.82 -1.21 -2.71
CA GLU A 140 -27.23 -2.49 -3.07
C GLU A 140 -27.37 -2.72 -4.58
N TRP A 141 -26.25 -3.04 -5.23
CA TRP A 141 -26.16 -3.27 -6.67
C TRP A 141 -26.12 -4.75 -6.99
N MET A 142 -25.34 -5.49 -6.22
CA MET A 142 -25.13 -6.92 -6.33
C MET A 142 -24.74 -7.44 -4.95
N ASP A 143 -25.31 -8.58 -4.61
CA ASP A 143 -24.86 -9.42 -3.50
C ASP A 143 -24.84 -10.88 -3.99
N ARG A 144 -23.72 -11.55 -3.80
CA ARG A 144 -23.49 -12.96 -4.11
C ARG A 144 -23.17 -13.66 -2.79
N ASP A 145 -23.89 -14.74 -2.49
CA ASP A 145 -23.70 -15.52 -1.27
C ASP A 145 -24.01 -16.99 -1.54
N THR A 146 -22.98 -17.82 -1.50
CA THR A 146 -23.10 -19.25 -1.85
C THR A 146 -23.80 -20.10 -0.78
N SER A 147 -24.06 -19.53 0.41
CA SER A 147 -24.83 -20.21 1.46
C SER A 147 -26.35 -20.17 1.21
N ARG A 148 -26.81 -19.31 0.30
CA ARG A 148 -28.24 -19.08 0.03
C ARG A 148 -28.76 -19.97 -1.10
N PRO A 149 -30.08 -20.31 -1.10
CA PRO A 149 -30.70 -21.02 -2.24
C PRO A 149 -30.63 -20.22 -3.55
N GLU A 150 -30.87 -18.90 -3.46
CA GLU A 150 -30.64 -17.96 -4.57
C GLU A 150 -29.31 -17.27 -4.34
N VAL A 151 -28.28 -17.75 -5.05
CA VAL A 151 -26.89 -17.31 -4.85
C VAL A 151 -26.68 -15.84 -5.18
N TYR A 152 -27.38 -15.30 -6.17
CA TYR A 152 -27.23 -13.91 -6.61
C TYR A 152 -28.48 -13.10 -6.33
N ARG A 153 -28.30 -11.97 -5.64
CA ARG A 153 -29.33 -10.96 -5.43
C ARG A 153 -28.96 -9.68 -6.17
N TRP A 154 -29.95 -9.14 -6.87
CA TRP A 154 -29.80 -7.93 -7.69
C TRP A 154 -30.91 -6.92 -7.37
N PRO A 155 -30.80 -6.13 -6.29
CA PRO A 155 -31.86 -5.20 -5.92
C PRO A 155 -32.10 -4.11 -6.97
N GLY A 156 -33.33 -4.05 -7.46
CA GLY A 156 -33.74 -3.11 -8.51
C GLY A 156 -33.19 -3.47 -9.90
N ASN A 157 -33.11 -2.46 -10.78
CA ASN A 157 -32.63 -2.60 -12.16
C ASN A 157 -31.30 -1.86 -12.38
N ARG A 158 -30.44 -1.85 -11.35
CA ARG A 158 -29.17 -1.11 -11.35
C ARG A 158 -28.09 -1.77 -12.18
N VAL A 159 -28.11 -3.08 -12.32
CA VAL A 159 -27.16 -3.85 -13.14
C VAL A 159 -27.94 -4.50 -14.28
N ARG A 160 -27.61 -4.12 -15.51
CA ARG A 160 -28.14 -4.71 -16.75
C ARG A 160 -27.42 -6.02 -17.06
N ASP A 161 -28.01 -6.85 -17.90
CA ASP A 161 -27.43 -8.12 -18.36
C ASP A 161 -26.97 -9.07 -17.24
N ARG A 162 -27.55 -8.92 -16.04
CA ARG A 162 -27.19 -9.65 -14.82
C ARG A 162 -27.18 -11.17 -14.97
N ALA A 163 -28.10 -11.73 -15.76
CA ALA A 163 -28.17 -13.17 -16.00
C ALA A 163 -26.95 -13.67 -16.79
N HIS A 164 -26.52 -12.92 -17.80
CA HIS A 164 -25.34 -13.25 -18.60
C HIS A 164 -24.06 -13.12 -17.76
N LEU A 165 -23.95 -12.05 -16.98
CA LEU A 165 -22.82 -11.81 -16.10
C LEU A 165 -22.67 -12.92 -15.04
N ALA A 166 -23.77 -13.28 -14.37
CA ALA A 166 -23.79 -14.37 -13.39
C ALA A 166 -23.45 -15.73 -14.03
N GLN A 167 -23.93 -16.01 -15.24
CA GLN A 167 -23.65 -17.27 -15.94
C GLN A 167 -22.18 -17.40 -16.35
N ARG A 168 -21.52 -16.31 -16.73
CA ARG A 168 -20.11 -16.30 -17.12
C ARG A 168 -19.15 -16.32 -15.93
N THR A 169 -19.60 -15.85 -14.78
CA THR A 169 -18.77 -15.80 -13.56
C THR A 169 -18.60 -17.21 -12.98
N ARG A 170 -17.36 -17.70 -12.96
CA ARG A 170 -17.04 -18.99 -12.35
C ARG A 170 -17.21 -18.95 -10.84
N SER A 171 -17.40 -20.10 -10.21
CA SER A 171 -17.45 -20.22 -8.75
C SER A 171 -16.20 -19.68 -8.07
N ASN A 172 -15.02 -19.86 -8.68
CA ASN A 172 -13.75 -19.37 -8.18
C ASN A 172 -13.36 -17.96 -8.64
N ALA A 173 -14.18 -17.28 -9.45
CA ALA A 173 -13.88 -15.93 -9.94
C ALA A 173 -14.77 -14.88 -9.27
N LEU A 174 -14.25 -13.67 -9.08
CA LEU A 174 -15.04 -12.51 -8.68
C LEU A 174 -15.90 -12.04 -9.86
N LEU A 175 -17.14 -11.65 -9.57
CA LEU A 175 -18.05 -11.07 -10.54
C LEU A 175 -17.53 -9.73 -11.03
N LEU A 176 -16.95 -8.89 -10.16
CA LEU A 176 -16.32 -7.63 -10.59
C LEU A 176 -15.19 -7.86 -11.60
N SER A 177 -14.41 -8.93 -11.43
CA SER A 177 -13.33 -9.32 -12.37
C SER A 177 -13.89 -9.70 -13.75
N THR A 178 -15.00 -10.45 -13.76
CA THR A 178 -15.72 -10.82 -14.98
C THR A 178 -16.29 -9.57 -15.65
N ALA A 179 -16.95 -8.70 -14.88
CA ALA A 179 -17.54 -7.47 -15.36
C ALA A 179 -16.49 -6.51 -15.94
N GLY A 180 -15.32 -6.40 -15.31
CA GLY A 180 -14.20 -5.62 -15.80
C GLY A 180 -13.67 -6.14 -17.14
N THR A 181 -13.45 -7.46 -17.23
CA THR A 181 -12.94 -8.12 -18.44
C THR A 181 -13.90 -7.99 -19.63
N ASP A 182 -15.20 -8.09 -19.38
CA ASP A 182 -16.25 -7.95 -20.40
C ASP A 182 -16.60 -6.47 -20.69
N ASN A 183 -15.90 -5.50 -20.08
CA ASN A 183 -16.17 -4.06 -20.17
C ASN A 183 -17.62 -3.67 -19.83
N HIS A 184 -18.17 -4.27 -18.77
CA HIS A 184 -19.53 -4.03 -18.33
C HIS A 184 -19.74 -2.55 -17.92
N PRO A 185 -20.57 -1.77 -18.64
CA PRO A 185 -20.60 -0.30 -18.53
C PRO A 185 -20.81 0.25 -17.13
N GLN A 186 -21.54 -0.48 -16.28
CA GLN A 186 -21.95 0.01 -14.95
C GLN A 186 -21.02 -0.44 -13.81
N LEU A 187 -20.19 -1.46 -14.02
CA LEU A 187 -19.30 -2.01 -12.99
C LEU A 187 -17.82 -1.78 -13.33
N SER A 188 -17.49 -1.54 -14.61
CA SER A 188 -16.14 -1.19 -15.04
C SER A 188 -15.53 0.02 -14.32
N PRO A 189 -16.25 1.08 -13.90
CA PRO A 189 -15.64 2.16 -13.13
C PRO A 189 -14.98 1.68 -11.84
N LEU A 190 -15.63 0.77 -11.10
CA LEU A 190 -15.08 0.19 -9.88
C LEU A 190 -13.91 -0.75 -10.18
N PHE A 191 -13.98 -1.55 -11.24
CA PHE A 191 -12.85 -2.37 -11.69
C PHE A 191 -11.64 -1.52 -12.12
N HIS A 192 -11.87 -0.42 -12.86
CA HIS A 192 -10.83 0.51 -13.29
C HIS A 192 -10.17 1.21 -12.10
N TRP A 193 -10.93 1.50 -11.04
CA TRP A 193 -10.34 2.00 -9.81
C TRP A 193 -9.26 1.04 -9.28
N PHE A 194 -9.52 -0.27 -9.18
CA PHE A 194 -8.50 -1.25 -8.79
C PHE A 194 -7.33 -1.36 -9.78
N ARG A 195 -7.60 -1.20 -11.09
CA ARG A 195 -6.54 -1.23 -12.11
C ARG A 195 -5.50 -0.12 -11.88
N GLU A 196 -5.99 1.06 -11.53
CA GLU A 196 -5.20 2.30 -11.43
C GLU A 196 -4.70 2.59 -10.01
N ASN A 197 -5.26 1.94 -8.98
CA ASN A 197 -4.93 2.18 -7.57
C ASN A 197 -4.29 0.94 -6.92
N LEU A 198 -3.83 1.10 -5.68
CA LEU A 198 -3.21 0.05 -4.86
C LEU A 198 -1.94 -0.51 -5.52
N LEU A 199 -1.14 0.37 -6.11
CA LEU A 199 0.12 0.03 -6.77
C LEU A 199 1.20 -0.20 -5.71
N LEU A 200 1.56 -1.46 -5.47
CA LEU A 200 2.60 -1.84 -4.51
C LEU A 200 4.01 -1.68 -5.07
N ILE A 201 4.83 -0.97 -4.30
CA ILE A 201 6.27 -0.85 -4.47
C ILE A 201 6.91 -1.53 -3.26
N ASP A 202 7.56 -2.66 -3.50
CA ASP A 202 8.36 -3.37 -2.51
C ASP A 202 9.86 -3.08 -2.71
N PRO A 203 10.71 -3.24 -1.69
CA PRO A 203 12.16 -3.00 -1.79
C PRO A 203 12.88 -3.98 -2.71
N GLU A 204 12.43 -5.25 -2.70
CA GLU A 204 13.10 -6.39 -3.35
C GLU A 204 12.50 -6.77 -4.70
N GLY A 205 11.18 -6.63 -4.89
CA GLY A 205 10.48 -7.01 -6.11
C GLY A 205 10.69 -6.00 -7.23
N GLU A 206 10.79 -6.49 -8.47
CA GLU A 206 10.64 -5.76 -9.73
C GLU A 206 11.34 -4.38 -9.88
N ARG A 207 12.40 -4.10 -9.10
CA ARG A 207 13.14 -2.82 -9.17
C ARG A 207 13.59 -2.49 -10.59
N GLY A 208 14.06 -3.49 -11.32
CA GLY A 208 14.45 -3.33 -12.74
C GLY A 208 13.28 -2.85 -13.60
N ALA A 209 12.09 -3.46 -13.45
CA ALA A 209 10.90 -3.06 -14.20
C ALA A 209 10.46 -1.63 -13.87
N ARG A 210 10.59 -1.21 -12.59
CA ARG A 210 10.32 0.18 -12.18
C ARG A 210 11.34 1.17 -12.76
N GLN A 211 12.62 0.79 -12.80
CA GLN A 211 13.65 1.59 -13.47
C GLN A 211 13.35 1.72 -14.97
N ASP A 212 13.00 0.62 -15.64
CA ASP A 212 12.62 0.62 -17.05
C ASP A 212 11.38 1.51 -17.30
N PHE A 213 10.40 1.46 -16.39
CA PHE A 213 9.22 2.32 -16.45
C PHE A 213 9.60 3.80 -16.35
N THR A 214 10.39 4.21 -15.35
CA THR A 214 10.87 5.60 -15.23
C THR A 214 11.69 6.02 -16.46
N ALA A 215 12.53 5.12 -16.99
CA ALA A 215 13.35 5.38 -18.17
C ALA A 215 12.49 5.61 -19.43
N ARG A 216 11.40 4.84 -19.61
CA ARG A 216 10.43 5.07 -20.69
C ARG A 216 9.76 6.43 -20.56
N ARG A 217 9.38 6.84 -19.35
CA ARG A 217 8.80 8.18 -19.09
C ARG A 217 9.76 9.34 -19.40
N LEU A 218 11.06 9.14 -19.24
CA LEU A 218 12.07 10.13 -19.67
C LEU A 218 12.06 10.33 -21.18
N LEU A 219 11.78 9.28 -21.97
CA LEU A 219 11.69 9.33 -23.43
C LEU A 219 10.37 9.94 -23.93
N GLU A 220 9.26 9.71 -23.21
CA GLU A 220 7.89 10.06 -23.62
C GLU A 220 7.47 11.51 -23.26
N GLY A 221 8.41 12.42 -23.02
CA GLY A 221 8.13 13.85 -22.80
C GLY A 221 7.76 14.24 -21.37
N GLN A 222 7.59 13.29 -20.44
CA GLN A 222 7.47 13.56 -18.99
C GLN A 222 8.83 13.79 -18.31
N GLY A 223 9.93 13.72 -19.08
CA GLY A 223 11.26 13.72 -18.51
C GLY A 223 11.73 15.01 -17.84
N LYS A 224 10.99 16.12 -17.96
CA LYS A 224 11.36 17.36 -17.24
C LYS A 224 11.21 17.20 -15.72
N ARG A 225 10.05 16.74 -15.23
CA ARG A 225 9.80 16.55 -13.78
C ARG A 225 10.76 15.53 -13.18
N ILE A 226 10.97 14.41 -13.87
CA ILE A 226 11.93 13.37 -13.45
C ILE A 226 13.34 13.96 -13.33
N ARG A 227 13.81 14.73 -14.33
CA ARG A 227 15.14 15.35 -14.28
C ARG A 227 15.29 16.37 -13.14
N GLU A 228 14.29 17.19 -12.87
CA GLU A 228 14.35 18.12 -11.75
C GLU A 228 14.38 17.39 -10.40
N LEU A 229 13.56 16.36 -10.22
CA LEU A 229 13.57 15.57 -8.98
C LEU A 229 14.86 14.76 -8.79
N LEU A 230 15.53 14.35 -9.87
CA LEU A 230 16.85 13.71 -9.79
C LEU A 230 17.93 14.69 -9.33
N ARG A 231 17.88 15.96 -9.78
CA ARG A 231 18.85 17.00 -9.36
C ARG A 231 18.73 17.37 -7.90
N VAL A 232 17.53 17.25 -7.32
CA VAL A 232 17.33 17.44 -5.87
C VAL A 232 18.02 16.31 -5.09
N ALA A 233 18.05 15.10 -5.65
CA ALA A 233 18.63 13.95 -4.98
C ALA A 233 20.15 13.96 -4.94
N ASP A 234 20.77 14.48 -5.99
CA ASP A 234 22.21 14.67 -6.04
C ASP A 234 22.51 15.93 -6.85
N LEU A 235 23.05 16.95 -6.17
CA LEU A 235 23.46 18.23 -6.79
C LEU A 235 24.55 18.04 -7.85
N GLY A 236 25.25 16.89 -7.83
CA GLY A 236 26.20 16.49 -8.85
C GLY A 236 25.54 16.15 -10.18
N ILE A 237 24.28 15.70 -10.17
CA ILE A 237 23.54 15.35 -11.38
C ILE A 237 23.15 16.62 -12.14
N THR A 238 23.55 16.73 -13.40
CA THR A 238 23.22 17.84 -14.30
C THR A 238 22.19 17.47 -15.34
N GLY A 239 22.03 16.18 -15.64
CA GLY A 239 21.10 15.69 -16.66
C GLY A 239 21.05 14.18 -16.78
N THR A 240 20.37 13.72 -17.82
CA THR A 240 20.17 12.30 -18.13
C THR A 240 20.30 12.08 -19.62
N GLU A 241 21.03 11.05 -20.02
CA GLU A 241 21.02 10.50 -21.38
C GLU A 241 20.21 9.20 -21.35
N VAL A 242 19.16 9.12 -22.18
CA VAL A 242 18.33 7.92 -22.29
C VAL A 242 18.20 7.54 -23.74
N GLU A 243 18.48 6.28 -24.05
CA GLU A 243 18.39 5.72 -25.39
C GLU A 243 17.62 4.40 -25.33
N TRP A 244 16.90 4.08 -26.40
CA TRP A 244 16.35 2.73 -26.54
C TRP A 244 17.49 1.73 -26.66
N GLY A 245 17.39 0.62 -25.91
CA GLY A 245 18.32 -0.48 -26.03
C GLY A 245 18.38 -0.97 -27.48
N ARG A 246 19.58 -1.07 -28.05
CA ARG A 246 19.76 -1.60 -29.42
C ARG A 246 19.40 -3.07 -29.55
N THR A 247 19.41 -3.80 -28.44
CA THR A 247 19.19 -5.25 -28.35
C THR A 247 18.15 -5.66 -27.28
N SER A 248 17.63 -4.71 -26.51
CA SER A 248 16.60 -4.93 -25.49
C SER A 248 15.44 -3.96 -25.66
N GLU A 249 14.23 -4.36 -25.26
CA GLU A 249 13.06 -3.46 -25.18
C GLU A 249 13.12 -2.49 -23.98
N ALA A 250 14.19 -2.57 -23.18
CA ALA A 250 14.43 -1.71 -22.02
C ALA A 250 15.33 -0.54 -22.42
N PRO A 251 14.98 0.72 -22.07
CA PRO A 251 15.85 1.85 -22.29
C PRO A 251 17.13 1.77 -21.44
N THR A 252 18.24 2.24 -21.98
CA THR A 252 19.48 2.43 -21.21
C THR A 252 19.54 3.86 -20.69
N VAL A 253 19.87 4.03 -19.41
CA VAL A 253 19.97 5.33 -18.74
C VAL A 253 21.41 5.59 -18.31
N ARG A 254 21.90 6.81 -18.59
CA ARG A 254 23.13 7.36 -17.99
C ARG A 254 22.81 8.67 -17.31
N LEU A 255 23.36 8.89 -16.12
CA LEU A 255 23.26 10.18 -15.44
C LEU A 255 24.50 11.01 -15.77
N LEU A 256 24.27 12.30 -16.04
CA LEU A 256 25.33 13.26 -16.30
C LEU A 256 25.72 13.92 -14.98
N HIS A 257 27.01 13.92 -14.67
CA HIS A 257 27.55 14.51 -13.46
C HIS A 257 28.51 15.66 -13.75
N ARG A 258 28.45 16.73 -12.97
CA ARG A 258 29.39 17.85 -13.10
C ARG A 258 30.77 17.48 -12.56
N SER A 259 31.76 17.42 -13.44
CA SER A 259 33.16 17.27 -13.03
C SER A 259 33.74 18.56 -12.42
N ALA A 260 34.88 18.43 -11.73
CA ALA A 260 35.67 19.56 -11.24
C ALA A 260 36.11 20.53 -12.36
N SER A 261 36.16 20.07 -13.61
CA SER A 261 36.47 20.90 -14.78
C SER A 261 35.26 21.68 -15.32
N GLY A 262 34.08 21.53 -14.72
CA GLY A 262 32.82 22.13 -15.17
C GLY A 262 32.15 21.41 -16.35
N LYS A 263 32.77 20.34 -16.88
CA LYS A 263 32.20 19.50 -17.95
C LYS A 263 31.34 18.39 -17.36
N ASP A 264 30.28 18.02 -18.08
CA ASP A 264 29.45 16.87 -17.74
C ASP A 264 30.16 15.56 -18.12
N VAL A 265 30.06 14.57 -17.24
CA VAL A 265 30.57 13.21 -17.43
C VAL A 265 29.42 12.23 -17.25
N ALA A 266 29.19 11.41 -18.27
CA ALA A 266 28.16 10.37 -18.21
C ALA A 266 28.66 9.16 -17.42
N PHE A 267 27.86 8.72 -16.45
CA PHE A 267 28.11 7.50 -15.69
C PHE A 267 27.14 6.40 -16.16
N ASP A 268 27.67 5.19 -16.32
CA ASP A 268 26.84 4.01 -16.56
C ASP A 268 26.01 3.68 -15.31
N TRP A 269 24.82 3.14 -15.52
CA TRP A 269 23.81 2.94 -14.48
C TRP A 269 24.30 2.12 -13.29
N GLU A 270 25.16 1.12 -13.51
CA GLU A 270 25.70 0.25 -12.47
C GLU A 270 26.68 0.98 -11.54
N ARG A 271 27.20 2.13 -11.97
CA ARG A 271 28.13 2.96 -11.18
C ARG A 271 27.41 3.95 -10.26
N GLU A 272 26.11 4.13 -10.44
CA GLU A 272 25.29 5.00 -9.60
C GLU A 272 25.07 4.41 -8.21
N SER A 273 24.95 5.30 -7.23
CA SER A 273 24.68 4.89 -5.85
C SER A 273 23.35 4.12 -5.75
N LEU A 274 23.25 3.20 -4.80
CA LEU A 274 22.01 2.46 -4.56
C LEU A 274 20.84 3.42 -4.27
N GLY A 275 21.07 4.47 -3.48
CA GLY A 275 20.06 5.49 -3.15
C GLY A 275 19.55 6.23 -4.38
N THR A 276 20.45 6.66 -5.29
CA THR A 276 20.06 7.31 -6.55
C THR A 276 19.22 6.37 -7.43
N ARG A 277 19.63 5.10 -7.52
CA ARG A 277 18.92 4.07 -8.30
C ARG A 277 17.56 3.70 -7.72
N SER A 278 17.42 3.70 -6.39
CA SER A 278 16.14 3.52 -5.71
C SER A 278 15.22 4.72 -5.91
N TRP A 279 15.74 5.94 -5.74
CA TRP A 279 14.97 7.17 -5.98
C TRP A 279 14.42 7.20 -7.40
N PHE A 280 15.27 6.94 -8.39
CA PHE A 280 14.86 6.83 -9.78
C PHE A 280 13.77 5.76 -10.02
N ALA A 281 13.87 4.61 -9.35
CA ALA A 281 12.86 3.56 -9.46
C ALA A 281 11.50 3.99 -8.87
N LEU A 282 11.48 4.87 -7.88
CA LEU A 282 10.25 5.42 -7.29
C LEU A 282 9.64 6.55 -8.15
N LEU A 283 10.47 7.37 -8.80
CA LEU A 283 10.01 8.58 -9.49
C LEU A 283 8.90 8.33 -10.53
N GLY A 284 9.07 7.33 -11.39
CA GLY A 284 8.07 7.01 -12.41
C GLY A 284 6.71 6.64 -11.81
N PRO A 285 6.63 5.58 -10.98
CA PRO A 285 5.39 5.21 -10.30
C PRO A 285 4.78 6.33 -9.44
N MET A 286 5.61 7.09 -8.71
CA MET A 286 5.14 8.20 -7.89
C MET A 286 4.51 9.31 -8.72
N LEU A 287 5.17 9.75 -9.80
CA LEU A 287 4.62 10.77 -10.69
C LEU A 287 3.36 10.28 -11.40
N LEU A 288 3.29 9.00 -11.78
CA LEU A 288 2.07 8.41 -12.31
C LEU A 288 0.92 8.49 -11.30
N ALA A 289 1.18 8.15 -10.04
CA ALA A 289 0.16 8.21 -8.99
C ALA A 289 -0.33 9.66 -8.77
N LEU A 290 0.59 10.62 -8.70
CA LEU A 290 0.30 12.05 -8.58
C LEU A 290 -0.53 12.57 -9.77
N ASP A 291 -0.23 12.12 -10.99
CA ASP A 291 -0.93 12.54 -12.21
C ASP A 291 -2.35 11.94 -12.30
N GLN A 292 -2.58 10.78 -11.68
CA GLN A 292 -3.84 10.05 -11.76
C GLN A 292 -4.72 10.19 -10.51
N GLY A 293 -4.20 10.81 -9.44
CA GLY A 293 -4.89 10.80 -8.13
C GLY A 293 -4.98 9.39 -7.54
N ALA A 294 -4.00 8.53 -7.83
CA ALA A 294 -4.02 7.13 -7.45
C ALA A 294 -3.50 6.88 -6.03
N VAL A 295 -3.83 5.72 -5.47
CA VAL A 295 -3.25 5.21 -4.23
C VAL A 295 -1.95 4.47 -4.53
N LEU A 296 -0.83 5.02 -4.06
CA LEU A 296 0.49 4.39 -4.08
C LEU A 296 0.75 3.67 -2.75
N LEU A 297 1.16 2.42 -2.83
CA LEU A 297 1.55 1.60 -1.70
C LEU A 297 3.07 1.45 -1.71
N VAL A 298 3.77 1.88 -0.65
CA VAL A 298 5.25 1.77 -0.58
C VAL A 298 5.65 1.02 0.68
N ASP A 299 6.17 -0.19 0.51
CA ASP A 299 6.74 -0.96 1.62
C ASP A 299 8.19 -0.51 1.87
N GLU A 300 8.52 -0.31 3.14
CA GLU A 300 9.82 0.17 3.66
C GLU A 300 10.30 1.42 2.90
N LEU A 301 9.54 2.51 3.02
CA LEU A 301 9.83 3.78 2.35
C LEU A 301 11.26 4.30 2.65
N ASP A 302 11.75 4.05 3.87
CA ASP A 302 13.07 4.41 4.38
C ASP A 302 14.21 3.44 3.99
N ASP A 303 13.95 2.15 3.78
CA ASP A 303 15.00 1.24 3.30
C ASP A 303 15.26 1.43 1.80
N SER A 304 14.22 1.86 1.09
CA SER A 304 14.35 2.23 -0.32
C SER A 304 15.03 3.59 -0.50
N LEU A 305 14.98 4.51 0.47
CA LEU A 305 15.43 5.90 0.32
C LEU A 305 16.11 6.44 1.58
N HIS A 306 17.18 7.24 1.43
CA HIS A 306 17.69 8.01 2.57
C HIS A 306 16.56 8.83 3.23
N SER A 307 16.45 8.84 4.56
CA SER A 307 15.32 9.39 5.35
C SER A 307 14.82 10.77 4.91
N ARG A 308 15.74 11.67 4.54
CA ARG A 308 15.40 12.98 3.95
C ARG A 308 14.53 12.89 2.69
N PHE A 309 14.77 11.95 1.78
CA PHE A 309 13.93 11.76 0.60
C PHE A 309 12.57 11.16 0.94
N ALA A 310 12.51 10.22 1.89
CA ALA A 310 11.23 9.73 2.40
C ALA A 310 10.38 10.90 2.93
N ALA A 311 11.00 11.83 3.65
CA ALA A 311 10.32 13.03 4.12
C ALA A 311 9.82 13.94 2.99
N GLU A 312 10.61 14.14 1.93
CA GLU A 312 10.17 14.91 0.75
C GLU A 312 9.02 14.23 0.00
N VAL A 313 9.01 12.90 -0.10
CA VAL A 313 7.87 12.17 -0.66
C VAL A 313 6.61 12.47 0.14
N ILE A 314 6.67 12.40 1.47
CA ILE A 314 5.54 12.71 2.35
C ILE A 314 5.08 14.17 2.14
N ARG A 315 6.01 15.14 2.05
CA ARG A 315 5.67 16.55 1.78
C ARG A 315 4.97 16.73 0.44
N ILE A 316 5.42 16.05 -0.62
CA ILE A 316 4.80 16.13 -1.96
C ILE A 316 3.34 15.63 -1.93
N PHE A 317 3.05 14.55 -1.21
CA PHE A 317 1.69 14.03 -1.10
C PHE A 317 0.79 14.92 -0.23
N HIS A 318 1.36 15.65 0.74
CA HIS A 318 0.63 16.65 1.52
C HIS A 318 0.29 17.90 0.72
N ASP A 319 1.23 18.42 -0.05
CA ASP A 319 1.12 19.68 -0.76
C ASP A 319 0.04 19.64 -1.86
N GLU A 320 -0.93 20.55 -1.81
CA GLU A 320 -2.06 20.56 -2.77
C GLU A 320 -1.65 21.04 -4.16
N ASP A 321 -0.62 21.88 -4.26
CA ASP A 321 -0.10 22.36 -5.55
C ASP A 321 0.72 21.28 -6.26
N ALA A 322 1.49 20.49 -5.51
CA ALA A 322 2.28 19.38 -6.00
C ALA A 322 1.44 18.10 -6.23
N ASN A 323 0.36 17.93 -5.45
CA ASN A 323 -0.58 16.81 -5.56
C ASN A 323 -2.03 17.31 -5.80
N PRO A 324 -2.31 17.97 -6.95
CA PRO A 324 -3.62 18.58 -7.20
C PRO A 324 -4.73 17.54 -7.51
N GLN A 325 -4.36 16.31 -7.84
CA GLN A 325 -5.31 15.23 -8.13
C GLN A 325 -5.70 14.42 -6.89
N GLY A 326 -5.15 14.74 -5.72
CA GLY A 326 -5.49 14.02 -4.49
C GLY A 326 -5.00 12.58 -4.46
N ALA A 327 -3.82 12.31 -5.04
CA ALA A 327 -3.15 11.02 -4.91
C ALA A 327 -2.88 10.71 -3.43
N GLN A 328 -2.88 9.43 -3.09
CA GLN A 328 -2.75 8.97 -1.72
C GLN A 328 -1.50 8.10 -1.58
N LEU A 329 -0.83 8.22 -0.44
CA LEU A 329 0.33 7.42 -0.08
C LEU A 329 0.01 6.58 1.15
N VAL A 330 0.05 5.26 1.00
CA VAL A 330 0.07 4.34 2.14
C VAL A 330 1.44 3.69 2.17
N PHE A 331 2.15 3.80 3.29
CA PHE A 331 3.50 3.29 3.36
C PHE A 331 3.80 2.63 4.70
N THR A 332 4.83 1.80 4.73
CA THR A 332 5.40 1.26 5.96
C THR A 332 6.78 1.86 6.18
N SER A 333 7.18 2.01 7.45
CA SER A 333 8.51 2.48 7.78
C SER A 333 9.02 1.92 9.10
N HIS A 334 10.34 1.76 9.19
CA HIS A 334 11.05 1.46 10.44
C HIS A 334 11.67 2.72 11.06
N ASP A 335 11.89 3.76 10.25
CA ASP A 335 12.45 5.03 10.65
C ASP A 335 11.41 5.97 11.28
N ALA A 336 11.46 6.10 12.60
CA ALA A 336 10.61 7.03 13.34
C ALA A 336 10.86 8.51 13.00
N THR A 337 11.93 8.86 12.29
CA THR A 337 12.22 10.24 11.86
C THR A 337 11.29 10.73 10.73
N VAL A 338 10.44 9.87 10.17
CA VAL A 338 9.36 10.32 9.27
C VAL A 338 8.09 10.75 10.02
N LEU A 339 8.04 10.62 11.35
CA LEU A 339 6.94 11.16 12.17
C LEU A 339 7.11 12.67 12.43
N ASN A 340 8.33 13.10 12.72
CA ASN A 340 8.70 14.50 12.94
C ASN A 340 9.90 14.89 12.08
N SER A 341 9.85 16.07 11.50
CA SER A 341 10.99 16.68 10.83
C SER A 341 12.16 16.95 11.79
N PRO A 342 13.40 17.15 11.28
CA PRO A 342 14.54 17.52 12.11
C PRO A 342 14.38 18.83 12.91
N SER A 343 13.49 19.73 12.48
CA SER A 343 13.14 20.95 13.23
C SER A 343 12.17 20.71 14.38
N GLY A 344 11.63 19.50 14.53
CA GLY A 344 10.68 19.10 15.56
C GLY A 344 9.21 19.17 15.12
N GLU A 345 8.91 19.81 13.99
CA GLU A 345 7.54 19.88 13.44
C GLU A 345 7.07 18.49 13.00
N ARG A 346 5.78 18.20 13.21
CA ARG A 346 5.17 16.95 12.73
C ARG A 346 5.23 16.90 11.21
N LEU A 347 5.69 15.76 10.72
CA LEU A 347 5.61 15.43 9.30
C LEU A 347 4.35 14.60 9.02
N LEU A 348 3.90 13.83 10.01
CA LEU A 348 2.63 13.13 10.02
C LEU A 348 1.81 13.55 11.23
N GLU A 349 0.52 13.77 11.03
CA GLU A 349 -0.42 13.95 12.13
C GLU A 349 -0.81 12.60 12.77
N PRO A 350 -1.27 12.58 14.04
CA PRO A 350 -1.67 11.35 14.72
C PRO A 350 -2.74 10.53 13.99
N GLY A 351 -3.60 11.18 13.18
CA GLY A 351 -4.58 10.49 12.33
C GLY A 351 -3.99 9.82 11.09
N GLN A 352 -2.76 10.17 10.72
CA GLN A 352 -2.03 9.65 9.57
C GLN A 352 -1.01 8.57 9.96
N ALA A 353 -0.59 8.53 11.22
CA ALA A 353 0.27 7.48 11.75
C ALA A 353 -0.55 6.31 12.28
N TRP A 354 -0.20 5.10 11.87
CA TRP A 354 -0.80 3.84 12.28
C TRP A 354 0.26 2.95 12.89
N LEU A 355 -0.12 2.15 13.89
CA LEU A 355 0.76 1.28 14.64
C LEU A 355 0.32 -0.17 14.44
N THR A 356 1.30 -1.05 14.24
CA THR A 356 1.09 -2.50 14.22
C THR A 356 1.80 -3.15 15.40
N GLU A 357 1.06 -3.97 16.13
CA GLU A 357 1.57 -4.85 17.16
C GLU A 357 1.26 -6.30 16.85
N LYS A 358 1.97 -7.20 17.50
CA LYS A 358 1.76 -8.63 17.35
C LYS A 358 1.40 -9.23 18.70
N ASP A 359 0.26 -9.92 18.75
CA ASP A 359 -0.17 -10.65 19.94
C ASP A 359 0.70 -11.91 20.17
N GLU A 360 0.52 -12.55 21.32
CA GLU A 360 1.25 -13.78 21.67
C GLU A 360 0.96 -14.96 20.71
N ALA A 361 -0.20 -14.94 20.04
CA ALA A 361 -0.58 -15.93 19.05
C ALA A 361 -0.02 -15.60 17.64
N GLY A 362 0.66 -14.47 17.50
CA GLY A 362 1.26 -14.01 16.27
C GLY A 362 0.31 -13.29 15.31
N ALA A 363 -0.89 -12.90 15.75
CA ALA A 363 -1.80 -12.05 15.00
C ALA A 363 -1.40 -10.59 15.11
N THR A 364 -1.56 -9.85 14.02
CA THR A 364 -1.32 -8.41 13.96
C THR A 364 -2.56 -7.65 14.40
N ASP A 365 -2.36 -6.67 15.27
CA ASP A 365 -3.32 -5.63 15.61
C ASP A 365 -2.86 -4.30 15.00
N LEU A 366 -3.75 -3.62 14.29
CA LEU A 366 -3.53 -2.38 13.55
C LEU A 366 -4.45 -1.30 14.12
N TYR A 367 -3.86 -0.22 14.65
CA TYR A 367 -4.62 0.88 15.25
C TYR A 367 -3.99 2.24 14.93
N PRO A 368 -4.78 3.33 14.84
CA PRO A 368 -4.23 4.65 14.56
C PRO A 368 -3.55 5.22 15.81
N LEU A 369 -2.48 5.99 15.63
CA LEU A 369 -1.78 6.66 16.72
C LEU A 369 -2.70 7.67 17.44
N SER A 370 -3.67 8.25 16.74
CA SER A 370 -4.73 9.07 17.38
C SER A 370 -5.53 8.33 18.47
N ALA A 371 -5.61 6.99 18.43
CA ALA A 371 -6.29 6.21 19.46
C ALA A 371 -5.59 6.28 20.83
N VAL A 372 -4.28 6.52 20.86
CA VAL A 372 -3.52 6.71 22.11
C VAL A 372 -3.53 8.17 22.60
N SER A 373 -4.20 9.07 21.86
CA SER A 373 -4.40 10.49 22.24
C SER A 373 -3.10 11.21 22.63
N PRO A 374 -2.11 11.31 21.72
CA PRO A 374 -0.88 12.05 22.00
C PRO A 374 -1.19 13.52 22.30
N GLY A 375 -0.33 14.17 23.08
CA GLY A 375 -0.44 15.60 23.36
C GLY A 375 -0.33 16.45 22.08
N GLU A 376 -0.93 17.63 22.06
CA GLU A 376 -0.97 18.50 20.85
C GLU A 376 0.44 18.84 20.31
N GLU A 377 1.39 19.15 21.19
CA GLU A 377 2.79 19.46 20.83
C GLU A 377 3.75 18.30 21.10
N GLU A 378 3.22 17.10 21.38
CA GLU A 378 4.05 15.93 21.68
C GLU A 378 4.90 15.53 20.47
N ASN A 379 6.20 15.33 20.71
CA ASN A 379 7.12 14.81 19.72
C ASN A 379 6.87 13.31 19.52
N LEU A 380 6.16 12.98 18.45
CA LEU A 380 5.72 11.62 18.15
C LEU A 380 6.91 10.67 17.99
N THR A 381 8.01 11.11 17.38
CA THR A 381 9.23 10.31 17.24
C THR A 381 9.79 9.90 18.62
N GLN A 382 9.95 10.85 19.55
CA GLN A 382 10.51 10.56 20.88
C GLN A 382 9.60 9.63 21.67
N SER A 383 8.30 9.88 21.68
CA SER A 383 7.33 9.06 22.42
C SER A 383 7.18 7.66 21.84
N TYR A 384 7.20 7.52 20.51
CA TYR A 384 7.24 6.21 19.86
C TYR A 384 8.51 5.45 20.24
N LEU A 385 9.69 6.06 20.12
CA LEU A 385 10.96 5.41 20.48
C LEU A 385 11.06 5.06 21.98
N ALA A 386 10.40 5.82 22.84
CA ALA A 386 10.27 5.52 24.26
C ALA A 386 9.26 4.39 24.56
N GLY A 387 8.53 3.91 23.55
CA GLY A 387 7.51 2.87 23.66
C GLY A 387 6.19 3.31 24.29
N VAL A 388 5.95 4.63 24.38
CA VAL A 388 4.72 5.19 24.97
C VAL A 388 3.48 4.74 24.20
N PHE A 389 3.60 4.65 22.88
CA PHE A 389 2.49 4.28 22.01
C PHE A 389 2.45 2.79 21.70
N GLY A 390 3.39 1.99 22.22
CA GLY A 390 3.57 0.62 21.79
C GLY A 390 4.23 0.52 20.41
N GLY A 391 4.09 -0.63 19.75
CA GLY A 391 4.65 -0.87 18.42
C GLY A 391 6.19 -0.90 18.33
N VAL A 392 6.94 -0.82 19.43
CA VAL A 392 8.42 -0.93 19.42
C VAL A 392 8.90 -2.30 19.88
N PRO A 393 10.09 -2.77 19.43
CA PRO A 393 10.63 -4.05 19.87
C PRO A 393 10.86 -4.11 21.39
N ALA A 394 10.34 -5.15 22.05
CA ALA A 394 10.61 -5.45 23.46
C ALA A 394 12.01 -6.07 23.68
N LEU A 395 13.06 -5.32 23.31
CA LEU A 395 14.46 -5.72 23.50
C LEU A 395 15.08 -4.89 24.62
N LEU A 396 15.50 -5.55 25.70
CA LEU A 396 16.30 -4.90 26.74
C LEU A 396 17.72 -4.62 26.22
N GLU A 397 18.30 -3.50 26.62
CA GLU A 397 19.67 -3.15 26.24
C GLU A 397 20.64 -4.28 26.66
N GLY A 398 21.46 -4.73 25.70
CA GLY A 398 22.40 -5.83 25.89
C GLY A 398 21.77 -7.23 25.97
N GLN A 399 20.46 -7.40 25.77
CA GLN A 399 19.79 -8.72 25.83
C GLN A 399 20.36 -9.71 24.82
N ILE A 400 20.67 -9.27 23.60
CA ILE A 400 21.25 -10.13 22.55
C ILE A 400 22.63 -10.62 22.98
N ALA A 401 23.50 -9.70 23.45
CA ALA A 401 24.83 -10.06 23.95
C ALA A 401 24.76 -11.03 25.13
N ARG A 402 23.85 -10.80 26.09
CA ARG A 402 23.60 -11.71 27.22
C ARG A 402 23.14 -13.10 26.75
N ARG A 403 22.20 -13.18 25.79
CA ARG A 403 21.74 -14.46 25.24
C ARG A 403 22.87 -15.22 24.55
N LEU A 404 23.69 -14.54 23.76
CA LEU A 404 24.85 -15.16 23.08
C LEU A 404 25.83 -15.78 24.07
N MET A 405 26.19 -15.04 25.13
CA MET A 405 27.08 -15.53 26.20
C MET A 405 26.51 -16.78 26.90
N THR A 406 25.19 -16.85 27.11
CA THR A 406 24.56 -18.02 27.75
C THR A 406 24.48 -19.25 26.85
N THR A 407 24.48 -19.09 25.52
CA THR A 407 24.48 -20.22 24.58
C THR A 407 25.82 -20.95 24.52
N GLU A 408 26.95 -20.25 24.71
CA GLU A 408 28.29 -20.86 24.67
C GLU A 408 28.60 -21.75 25.89
N ASP A 409 28.02 -21.45 27.06
CA ASP A 409 28.20 -22.27 28.28
C ASP A 409 27.39 -23.58 28.29
N SER A 410 26.42 -23.73 27.38
CA SER A 410 25.61 -24.96 27.28
C SER A 410 26.23 -26.06 26.40
N GLY A 411 27.35 -25.79 25.74
CA GLY A 411 28.01 -26.68 24.77
C GLY A 411 29.19 -27.52 25.30
N THR A 412 29.60 -27.37 26.56
CA THR A 412 30.82 -28.01 27.12
C THR A 412 30.56 -28.99 28.27
N GLY A 413 29.30 -29.35 28.54
CA GLY A 413 28.90 -30.21 29.67
C GLY A 413 28.71 -31.70 29.40
N GLU A 414 29.05 -32.25 28.22
CA GLU A 414 28.96 -33.69 27.93
C GLU A 414 30.29 -34.28 27.43
N ARG A 415 31.37 -34.07 28.19
CA ARG A 415 32.54 -34.96 28.15
C ARG A 415 33.20 -34.99 29.53
N GLU A 416 32.59 -35.69 30.47
CA GLU A 416 33.29 -36.37 31.57
C GLU A 416 32.28 -37.17 32.41
N GLY A 417 32.37 -38.51 32.39
CA GLY A 417 31.74 -39.35 33.40
C GLY A 417 31.23 -40.72 32.94
N ALA A 418 32.12 -41.72 32.98
CA ALA A 418 31.91 -43.17 33.04
C ALA A 418 31.61 -43.95 31.75
#